data_AF-B8AA31-F1
#
_entry.id   AF-B8AA31-F1
#
_cell.length_a   1.000
_cell.length_b   1.000
_cell.length_c   1.000
_cell.angle_alpha   90.00
_cell.angle_beta   90.00
_cell.angle_gamma   90.00
#
_symmetry.space_group_name_H-M   'P 1'
#
loop_
_entity.id
_entity.type
_entity.pdbx_description
1 polymer ?
#
loop_
_entity_poly.entity_id
_entity_poly.type
_entity_poly.pdbx_seq_one_letter_code
_entity_poly.pdbx_strand_id
1 'polypeptide(L)'
;MVAVMRKAPGVGLAAPQIGVPLKIIVLEDTQEYISYAPKKDIEAQDRRPFDLLVIINPKLKTTSKRTALFFEGCLSVDGYRALVERHLDVEVSGLDRNGRPIKVEASGWQARILQHECDHLEGTLYVDTMVPRTFRIVDNLDLPLPVGCPPIGAR
;
A
#
# COMPACT_ATOMS: atom_id res chain seq x y z
N MET A 1 -0.05 17.09 -0.89
CA MET A 1 0.11 15.63 -0.77
C MET A 1 0.86 15.25 0.50
N VAL A 2 2.19 15.44 0.60
CA VAL A 2 2.99 15.04 1.78
C VAL A 2 2.41 15.52 3.12
N ALA A 3 2.03 16.79 3.22
CA ALA A 3 1.42 17.34 4.44
C ALA A 3 0.09 16.66 4.82
N VAL A 4 -0.73 16.27 3.84
CA VAL A 4 -1.99 15.56 4.06
C VAL A 4 -1.72 14.12 4.51
N MET A 5 -0.80 13.42 3.82
CA MET A 5 -0.37 12.06 4.18
C MET A 5 0.11 11.98 5.64
N ARG A 6 0.99 12.90 6.05
CA ARG A 6 1.51 12.96 7.42
C ARG A 6 0.47 13.37 8.47
N LYS A 7 -0.48 14.24 8.11
CA LYS A 7 -1.57 14.65 9.01
C LYS A 7 -2.57 13.51 9.26
N ALA A 8 -2.77 12.63 8.27
CA ALA A 8 -3.68 11.48 8.32
C ALA A 8 -3.02 10.16 8.78
N PRO A 9 -1.86 10.25 9.45
CA PRO A 9 -0.81 9.21 9.52
C PRO A 9 -0.83 8.07 8.47
N GLY A 10 -0.97 8.42 7.19
CA GLY A 10 -0.92 7.46 6.09
C GLY A 10 0.52 7.12 5.68
N VAL A 11 0.73 5.92 5.13
CA VAL A 11 2.03 5.50 4.56
C VAL A 11 2.14 5.76 3.05
N GLY A 12 1.05 6.22 2.43
CA GLY A 12 0.96 6.53 1.01
C GLY A 12 -0.20 7.50 0.74
N LEU A 13 -0.08 8.26 -0.35
CA LEU A 13 -1.15 9.11 -0.87
C LEU A 13 -0.97 9.38 -2.37
N ALA A 14 -2.02 9.12 -3.15
CA ALA A 14 -2.12 9.48 -4.55
C ALA A 14 -2.80 10.84 -4.74
N ALA A 15 -2.42 11.59 -5.78
CA ALA A 15 -2.97 12.93 -6.03
C ALA A 15 -4.51 12.96 -6.20
N PRO A 16 -5.17 11.95 -6.80
CA PRO A 16 -6.63 11.90 -6.87
C PRO A 16 -7.33 11.96 -5.51
N GLN A 17 -6.70 11.46 -4.44
CA GLN A 17 -7.29 11.48 -3.09
C GLN A 17 -7.44 12.90 -2.52
N ILE A 18 -6.75 13.90 -3.09
CA ILE A 18 -6.91 15.31 -2.75
C ILE A 18 -7.55 16.11 -3.91
N GLY A 19 -8.26 15.42 -4.81
CA GLY A 19 -9.01 16.04 -5.91
C GLY A 19 -8.14 16.52 -7.07
N VAL A 20 -6.90 16.05 -7.19
CA VAL A 20 -5.98 16.44 -8.27
C VAL A 20 -5.83 15.28 -9.25
N PRO A 21 -6.34 15.39 -10.50
CA PRO A 21 -6.35 14.30 -11.47
C PRO A 21 -5.00 14.20 -12.21
N LEU A 22 -3.90 14.09 -11.46
CA LEU A 22 -2.54 13.93 -12.00
C LEU A 22 -1.94 12.61 -11.52
N LYS A 23 -1.04 12.03 -12.32
CA LYS A 23 -0.32 10.79 -11.98
C LYS A 23 0.85 11.07 -11.04
N ILE A 24 0.56 11.32 -9.76
CA ILE A 24 1.56 11.60 -8.73
C ILE A 24 1.22 10.78 -7.48
N ILE A 25 2.24 10.15 -6.90
CA ILE A 25 2.15 9.43 -5.63
C ILE A 25 3.24 9.91 -4.66
N VAL A 26 2.93 9.90 -3.37
CA VAL A 26 3.90 10.06 -2.28
C VAL A 26 3.75 8.90 -1.32
N LEU A 27 4.86 8.44 -0.73
CA LEU A 27 4.85 7.36 0.25
C LEU A 27 6.03 7.49 1.22
N GLU A 28 5.82 7.07 2.45
CA GLU A 28 6.78 7.13 3.55
C GLU A 28 6.34 6.13 4.62
N ASP A 29 7.26 5.34 5.16
CA ASP A 29 6.97 4.47 6.31
C ASP A 29 8.11 4.64 7.33
N THR A 30 7.81 5.31 8.45
CA THR A 30 8.83 5.70 9.43
C THR A 30 9.02 4.64 10.50
N GLN A 31 10.14 4.69 11.21
CA GLN A 31 10.37 3.81 12.36
C GLN A 31 9.28 3.97 13.44
N GLU A 32 8.72 5.19 13.59
CA GLU A 32 7.61 5.49 14.49
C GLU A 32 6.33 4.76 14.07
N TYR A 33 5.92 4.86 12.80
CA TYR A 33 4.71 4.18 12.30
C TYR A 33 4.79 2.67 12.39
N ILE A 34 5.98 2.11 12.15
CA ILE A 34 6.23 0.69 12.27
C ILE A 34 6.13 0.25 13.74
N SER A 35 6.55 1.09 14.70
CA SER A 35 6.57 0.74 16.12
C SER A 35 5.20 0.48 16.75
N TYR A 36 4.11 0.95 16.12
CA TYR A 36 2.74 0.69 16.57
C TYR A 36 2.24 -0.71 16.24
N ALA A 37 2.89 -1.42 15.31
CA ALA A 37 2.49 -2.76 14.89
C ALA A 37 3.16 -3.86 15.74
N PRO A 38 2.48 -4.99 15.98
CA PRO A 38 3.11 -6.16 16.62
C PRO A 38 4.32 -6.66 15.82
N LYS A 39 5.41 -7.04 16.50
CA LYS A 39 6.64 -7.53 15.85
C LYS A 39 6.42 -8.67 14.86
N LYS A 40 5.52 -9.61 15.21
CA LYS A 40 5.14 -10.73 14.35
C LYS A 40 4.56 -10.27 13.01
N ASP A 41 3.80 -9.17 13.00
CA ASP A 41 3.13 -8.68 11.81
C ASP A 41 4.12 -7.90 10.94
N ILE A 42 5.02 -7.13 11.57
CA ILE A 42 6.12 -6.44 10.88
C ILE A 42 6.99 -7.45 10.13
N GLU A 43 7.37 -8.55 10.80
CA GLU A 43 8.17 -9.62 10.20
C GLU A 43 7.41 -10.33 9.07
N ALA A 44 6.16 -10.73 9.30
CA ALA A 44 5.35 -11.39 8.28
C ALA A 44 5.12 -10.50 7.03
N GLN A 45 4.98 -9.19 7.22
CA GLN A 45 4.74 -8.22 6.16
C GLN A 45 6.02 -7.78 5.42
N ASP A 46 7.21 -8.21 5.88
CA ASP A 46 8.50 -7.65 5.45
C ASP A 46 8.47 -6.11 5.43
N ARG A 47 7.96 -5.54 6.54
CA ARG A 47 7.74 -4.09 6.68
C ARG A 47 8.99 -3.43 7.26
N ARG A 48 9.64 -2.61 6.45
CA ARG A 48 10.89 -1.91 6.77
C ARG A 48 10.71 -0.40 6.57
N PRO A 49 11.36 0.45 7.39
CA PRO A 49 11.26 1.88 7.20
C PRO A 49 11.93 2.30 5.88
N PHE A 50 11.40 3.34 5.27
CA PHE A 50 12.00 3.96 4.09
C PHE A 50 11.71 5.47 4.05
N ASP A 51 12.68 6.23 3.52
CA ASP A 51 12.57 7.68 3.39
C ASP A 51 11.45 8.08 2.44
N LEU A 52 10.93 9.31 2.60
CA LEU A 52 9.92 9.88 1.72
C LEU A 52 10.27 9.72 0.23
N LEU A 53 9.43 8.99 -0.50
CA LEU A 53 9.44 8.95 -1.96
C LEU A 53 8.32 9.80 -2.54
N VAL A 54 8.64 10.49 -3.63
CA VAL A 54 7.71 11.21 -4.49
C VAL A 54 7.95 10.73 -5.91
N ILE A 55 6.93 10.18 -6.55
CA ILE A 55 7.04 9.64 -7.91
C ILE A 55 5.97 10.28 -8.79
N ILE A 56 6.43 10.98 -9.82
CA ILE A 56 5.59 11.58 -10.86
C ILE A 56 5.59 10.66 -12.07
N ASN A 57 4.41 10.46 -12.67
CA ASN A 57 4.15 9.54 -13.77
C ASN A 57 4.69 8.12 -13.52
N PRO A 58 4.37 7.50 -12.36
CA PRO A 58 4.87 6.18 -12.03
C PRO A 58 4.41 5.14 -13.06
N LYS A 59 5.31 4.24 -13.44
CA LYS A 59 5.05 3.05 -14.24
C LYS A 59 5.52 1.84 -13.46
N LEU A 60 4.57 1.08 -12.92
CA LEU A 60 4.79 -0.09 -12.11
C LEU A 60 4.83 -1.35 -12.97
N LYS A 61 5.79 -2.24 -12.68
CA LYS A 61 5.83 -3.60 -13.21
C LYS A 61 6.18 -4.59 -12.10
N THR A 62 5.59 -5.78 -12.17
CA THR A 62 5.91 -6.89 -11.27
C THR A 62 7.22 -7.54 -11.70
N THR A 63 8.13 -7.81 -10.78
CA THR A 63 9.43 -8.45 -11.09
C THR A 63 9.49 -9.93 -10.72
N SER A 64 8.48 -10.43 -10.00
CA SER A 64 8.32 -11.84 -9.66
C SER A 64 6.84 -12.27 -9.66
N LYS A 65 6.61 -13.59 -9.62
CA LYS A 65 5.26 -14.17 -9.47
C LYS A 65 4.85 -14.34 -8.00
N ARG A 66 5.74 -14.06 -7.04
CA ARG A 66 5.45 -14.23 -5.61
C ARG A 66 4.44 -13.19 -5.17
N THR A 67 3.48 -13.61 -4.36
CA THR A 67 2.44 -12.72 -3.84
C THR A 67 2.35 -12.83 -2.32
N ALA A 68 1.65 -11.89 -1.70
CA ALA A 68 1.26 -11.99 -0.31
C ALA A 68 -0.13 -11.43 -0.09
N LEU A 69 -0.82 -11.98 0.91
CA LEU A 69 -2.16 -11.60 1.28
C LEU A 69 -2.17 -11.00 2.69
N PHE A 70 -2.52 -9.71 2.80
CA PHE A 70 -2.62 -8.98 4.05
C PHE A 70 -3.79 -8.00 4.00
N PHE A 71 -4.21 -7.51 5.18
CA PHE A 71 -5.25 -6.48 5.26
C PHE A 71 -4.71 -5.14 4.74
N GLU A 72 -5.47 -4.50 3.85
CA GLU A 72 -5.28 -3.11 3.44
C GLU A 72 -6.41 -2.23 3.96
N GLY A 73 -6.09 -0.95 4.14
CA GLY A 73 -7.05 0.13 4.33
C GLY A 73 -6.68 1.30 3.42
N CYS A 74 -7.59 2.27 3.31
CA CYS A 74 -7.36 3.46 2.50
C CYS A 74 -7.91 4.69 3.23
N LEU A 75 -7.20 5.82 3.16
CA LEU A 75 -7.69 7.10 3.71
C LEU A 75 -9.00 7.56 3.03
N SER A 76 -9.28 7.09 1.82
CA SER A 76 -10.53 7.37 1.09
C SER A 76 -11.69 6.44 1.46
N VAL A 77 -11.45 5.40 2.27
CA VAL A 77 -12.46 4.44 2.73
C VAL A 77 -12.28 4.26 4.24
N ASP A 78 -12.76 5.26 4.99
CA ASP A 78 -12.52 5.35 6.42
C ASP A 78 -13.20 4.22 7.21
N GLY A 79 -12.55 3.73 8.26
CA GLY A 79 -13.10 2.74 9.19
C GLY A 79 -13.12 1.27 8.71
N TYR A 80 -12.71 0.96 7.48
CA TYR A 80 -12.78 -0.41 6.93
C TYR A 80 -11.43 -0.98 6.47
N ARG A 81 -11.35 -2.31 6.42
CA ARG A 81 -10.20 -3.09 5.95
C ARG A 81 -10.67 -4.33 5.17
N ALA A 82 -9.86 -4.83 4.26
CA ALA A 82 -10.07 -6.14 3.62
C ALA A 82 -8.74 -6.78 3.22
N LEU A 83 -8.72 -8.10 3.02
CA LEU A 83 -7.55 -8.79 2.50
C LEU A 83 -7.38 -8.49 1.01
N VAL A 84 -6.17 -8.11 0.62
CA VAL A 84 -5.82 -7.80 -0.77
C VAL A 84 -4.54 -8.55 -1.13
N GLU A 85 -4.56 -9.25 -2.26
CA GLU A 85 -3.38 -9.93 -2.76
C GLU A 85 -2.51 -8.95 -3.53
N ARG A 86 -1.21 -8.93 -3.23
CA ARG A 86 -0.24 -8.04 -3.88
C ARG A 86 1.02 -8.80 -4.26
N HIS A 87 1.68 -8.36 -5.33
CA HIS A 87 3.00 -8.86 -5.68
C HIS A 87 4.02 -8.46 -4.62
N LEU A 88 4.89 -9.40 -4.25
CA LEU A 88 5.93 -9.16 -3.26
C LEU A 88 7.10 -8.35 -3.80
N ASP A 89 7.33 -8.37 -5.12
CA ASP A 89 8.47 -7.72 -5.76
C ASP A 89 7.99 -6.89 -6.96
N VAL A 90 8.27 -5.58 -6.93
CA VAL A 90 7.89 -4.65 -7.99
C VAL A 90 9.04 -3.71 -8.33
N GLU A 91 8.99 -3.16 -9.53
CA GLU A 91 9.82 -2.06 -9.97
C GLU A 91 8.90 -0.91 -10.43
N VAL A 92 9.18 0.29 -9.97
CA VAL A 92 8.47 1.51 -10.38
C VAL A 92 9.46 2.48 -11.00
N SER A 93 9.20 2.90 -12.23
CA SER A 93 9.95 3.96 -12.90
C SER A 93 9.11 5.23 -13.00
N GLY A 94 9.74 6.40 -13.02
CA GLY A 94 9.05 7.68 -13.08
C GLY A 94 10.02 8.85 -12.97
N LEU A 95 9.53 10.00 -12.50
CA LEU A 95 10.34 11.16 -12.17
C LEU A 95 10.28 11.45 -10.67
N ASP A 96 11.37 11.92 -10.08
CA ASP A 96 11.39 12.44 -8.71
C ASP A 96 10.70 13.81 -8.60
N ARG A 97 10.64 14.36 -7.38
CA ARG A 97 10.06 15.68 -7.10
C ARG A 97 10.72 16.85 -7.85
N ASN A 98 11.91 16.66 -8.39
CA ASN A 98 12.66 17.66 -9.16
C ASN A 98 12.58 17.39 -10.68
N GLY A 99 11.78 16.40 -11.12
CA GLY A 99 11.63 16.03 -12.52
C GLY A 99 12.76 15.15 -13.07
N ARG A 100 13.64 14.59 -12.23
CA ARG A 100 14.73 13.72 -12.67
C ARG A 100 14.25 12.26 -12.78
N PRO A 101 14.66 11.49 -13.79
CA PRO A 101 14.31 10.08 -13.90
C PRO A 101 14.77 9.28 -12.68
N ILE A 102 13.89 8.43 -12.17
CA ILE A 102 14.17 7.49 -11.08
C ILE A 102 13.62 6.10 -11.40
N LYS A 103 14.24 5.11 -10.75
CA LYS A 103 13.85 3.71 -10.77
C LYS A 103 13.91 3.20 -9.33
N VAL A 104 12.80 2.66 -8.84
CA VAL A 104 12.65 2.14 -7.48
C VAL A 104 12.36 0.65 -7.57
N GLU A 105 13.24 -0.17 -7.03
CA GLU A 105 12.99 -1.59 -6.82
C GLU A 105 12.55 -1.76 -5.37
N ALA A 106 11.39 -2.36 -5.17
CA ALA A 106 10.78 -2.49 -3.86
C ALA A 106 10.25 -3.91 -3.65
N SER A 107 10.30 -4.36 -2.41
CA SER A 107 9.70 -5.61 -1.99
C SER A 107 8.91 -5.47 -0.68
N GLY A 108 8.13 -6.49 -0.34
CA GLY A 108 7.40 -6.54 0.92
C GLY A 108 6.36 -5.44 1.05
N TRP A 109 6.29 -4.78 2.22
CA TRP A 109 5.29 -3.76 2.49
C TRP A 109 5.41 -2.51 1.60
N GLN A 110 6.64 -2.11 1.24
CA GLN A 110 6.86 -0.97 0.34
C GLN A 110 6.31 -1.25 -1.06
N ALA A 111 6.49 -2.48 -1.56
CA ALA A 111 5.92 -2.90 -2.85
C ALA A 111 4.39 -2.87 -2.83
N ARG A 112 3.77 -3.26 -1.70
CA ARG A 112 2.31 -3.17 -1.50
C ARG A 112 1.82 -1.72 -1.53
N ILE A 113 2.48 -0.82 -0.82
CA ILE A 113 2.12 0.61 -0.83
C ILE A 113 2.22 1.16 -2.25
N LEU A 114 3.31 0.88 -2.99
CA LEU A 114 3.45 1.33 -4.37
C LEU A 114 2.32 0.83 -5.28
N GLN A 115 1.93 -0.44 -5.16
CA GLN A 115 0.79 -1.00 -5.91
C GLN A 115 -0.52 -0.26 -5.56
N HIS A 116 -0.81 -0.09 -4.28
CA HIS A 116 -2.00 0.63 -3.82
C HIS A 116 -2.06 2.07 -4.36
N GLU A 117 -0.97 2.81 -4.26
CA GLU A 117 -0.94 4.20 -4.73
C GLU A 117 -1.01 4.31 -6.26
N CYS A 118 -0.44 3.34 -7.00
CA CYS A 118 -0.58 3.30 -8.45
C CYS A 118 -2.01 2.97 -8.90
N ASP A 119 -2.72 2.09 -8.19
CA ASP A 119 -4.12 1.75 -8.48
C ASP A 119 -5.03 3.00 -8.44
N HIS A 120 -4.82 3.89 -7.46
CA HIS A 120 -5.55 5.17 -7.37
C HIS A 120 -5.42 6.03 -8.63
N LEU A 121 -4.26 5.98 -9.30
CA LEU A 121 -4.02 6.76 -10.52
C LEU A 121 -4.81 6.23 -11.72
N GLU A 122 -5.22 4.96 -11.67
CA GLU A 122 -6.07 4.32 -12.68
C GLU A 122 -7.53 4.23 -12.21
N GLY A 123 -7.88 4.88 -11.09
CA GLY A 123 -9.25 4.90 -10.56
C GLY A 123 -9.70 3.58 -9.92
N THR A 124 -8.76 2.72 -9.54
CA THR A 124 -9.05 1.45 -8.85
C THR A 124 -8.88 1.63 -7.34
N LEU A 125 -9.84 1.15 -6.55
CA LEU A 125 -9.73 1.09 -5.10
C LEU A 125 -9.53 -0.35 -4.63
N TYR A 126 -8.93 -0.52 -3.46
CA TYR A 126 -8.68 -1.86 -2.89
C TYR A 126 -9.97 -2.68 -2.68
N VAL A 127 -11.11 -2.01 -2.50
CA VAL A 127 -12.43 -2.66 -2.35
C VAL A 127 -12.92 -3.32 -3.63
N ASP A 128 -12.39 -2.92 -4.79
CA ASP A 128 -12.73 -3.51 -6.09
C ASP A 128 -11.95 -4.81 -6.34
N THR A 129 -10.84 -5.02 -5.62
CA THR A 129 -9.88 -6.13 -5.83
C THR A 129 -9.67 -7.01 -4.60
N MET A 130 -10.41 -6.75 -3.51
CA MET A 130 -10.27 -7.49 -2.26
C MET A 130 -10.77 -8.94 -2.34
N VAL A 131 -10.24 -9.79 -1.47
CA VAL A 131 -10.70 -11.17 -1.29
C VAL A 131 -12.14 -11.18 -0.74
N PRO A 132 -13.08 -11.89 -1.39
CA PRO A 132 -14.46 -11.98 -0.93
C PRO A 132 -14.57 -12.42 0.54
N ARG A 133 -15.57 -11.87 1.24
CA ARG A 133 -15.88 -12.19 2.65
C ARG A 133 -14.84 -11.73 3.69
N THR A 134 -13.88 -10.90 3.29
CA THR A 134 -12.84 -10.39 4.21
C THR A 134 -13.06 -8.94 4.65
N PHE A 135 -13.89 -8.17 3.93
CA PHE A 135 -14.22 -6.78 4.25
C PHE A 135 -14.85 -6.65 5.65
N ARG A 136 -14.29 -5.77 6.48
CA ARG A 136 -14.66 -5.62 7.89
C ARG A 136 -14.29 -4.24 8.42
N ILE A 137 -14.95 -3.84 9.51
CA ILE A 137 -14.57 -2.64 10.28
C ILE A 137 -13.24 -2.85 11.00
N VAL A 138 -12.54 -1.76 11.30
CA VAL A 138 -11.24 -1.78 12.01
C VAL A 138 -11.30 -2.52 13.36
N ASP A 139 -12.38 -2.39 14.13
CA ASP A 139 -12.53 -3.06 15.44
C ASP A 139 -12.60 -4.60 15.32
N ASN A 140 -12.97 -5.10 14.14
CA ASN A 140 -13.09 -6.54 13.87
C ASN A 140 -11.85 -7.11 13.18
N LEU A 141 -10.75 -6.36 13.08
CA LEU A 141 -9.57 -6.75 12.29
C LEU A 141 -9.00 -8.10 12.74
N ASP A 142 -8.93 -8.32 14.06
CA ASP A 142 -8.34 -9.52 14.67
C ASP A 142 -9.31 -10.71 14.77
N LEU A 143 -10.56 -10.56 14.34
CA LEU A 143 -11.51 -11.67 14.32
C LEU A 143 -11.12 -12.72 13.27
N PRO A 144 -11.41 -14.01 13.49
CA PRO A 144 -11.07 -15.08 12.55
C PRO A 144 -11.59 -14.82 11.13
N LEU A 145 -10.86 -15.32 10.14
CA LEU A 145 -11.36 -15.35 8.77
C LEU A 145 -12.50 -16.36 8.63
N PRO A 146 -13.53 -16.08 7.82
CA PRO A 146 -14.56 -17.06 7.50
C PRO A 146 -13.97 -18.33 6.87
N VAL A 147 -14.64 -19.47 7.07
CA VAL A 147 -14.26 -20.75 6.45
C VAL A 147 -14.17 -20.60 4.93
N GLY A 148 -13.08 -21.14 4.36
CA GLY A 148 -12.78 -21.07 2.93
C GLY A 148 -12.05 -19.81 2.49
N CYS A 149 -11.84 -18.83 3.37
CA CYS A 149 -10.95 -17.71 3.06
C CYS A 149 -9.49 -18.18 3.03
N PRO A 150 -8.70 -17.70 2.06
CA PRO A 150 -7.30 -18.06 1.96
C PRO A 150 -6.49 -17.43 3.13
N PRO A 151 -5.45 -18.11 3.63
CA PRO A 151 -4.70 -17.64 4.81
C PRO A 151 -3.90 -16.37 4.55
N ILE A 152 -3.67 -15.58 5.59
CA ILE A 152 -2.80 -14.39 5.56
C ILE A 152 -1.34 -14.84 5.43
N GLY A 153 -0.54 -14.11 4.65
CA GLY A 153 0.89 -14.36 4.48
C GLY A 153 1.36 -14.41 3.02
N ALA A 154 2.65 -14.68 2.86
CA ALA A 154 3.30 -14.86 1.55
C ALA A 154 2.90 -16.19 0.88
N ARG A 155 2.96 -16.23 -0.46
CA ARG A 155 2.58 -17.35 -1.34
C ARG A 155 3.65 -17.61 -2.41
#